data_AF-A0A7C4G9W4-F1
#
_entry.id   AF-A0A7C4G9W4-F1
#
_cell.length_a   1.000
_cell.length_b   1.000
_cell.length_c   1.000
_cell.angle_alpha   90.00
_cell.angle_beta   90.00
_cell.angle_gamma   90.00
#
_symmetry.space_group_name_H-M   'P 1'
#
loop_
_entity.id
_entity.type
_entity.pdbx_description
1 polymer ?
#
loop_
_entity_poly.entity_id
_entity_poly.type
_entity_poly.pdbx_seq_one_letter_code
_entity_poly.pdbx_strand_id
1 'polypeptide(L)'
;MFQGHLPEQKYESLADAAVKGKVILTESGAGARLWFTRDSGGQLNRDLAGRCGMYCGACEIYRAYKEAGKLRIDVARKHKCLPAEVKCEGCRAVHIVGWGRDEKWGRNCIILACLKTKGLETCGDCERISACQKLGVLAAEYQPLGMDLKANLRSMHQLGLGPWLDQQDARWRCQSCGAPVFVSSDDTRCHKCGAYQL
;
A
#
# COMPACT_ATOMS: atom_id res chain seq x y z
N MET A 1 27.38 -6.20 -3.38
CA MET A 1 26.96 -7.53 -3.88
C MET A 1 25.52 -7.77 -3.46
N PHE A 2 24.55 -7.74 -4.38
CA PHE A 2 23.25 -8.43 -4.29
C PHE A 2 22.50 -8.14 -5.59
N GLN A 3 22.57 -9.05 -6.56
CA GLN A 3 21.66 -9.04 -7.70
C GLN A 3 21.02 -10.43 -7.84
N GLY A 4 20.14 -10.73 -6.89
CA GLY A 4 19.15 -11.80 -7.06
C GLY A 4 18.00 -11.27 -7.92
N HIS A 5 18.15 -11.32 -9.23
CA HIS A 5 17.04 -11.13 -10.17
C HIS A 5 16.87 -12.42 -10.95
N LEU A 6 15.61 -12.82 -11.18
CA LEU A 6 15.34 -14.01 -11.98
C LEU A 6 15.40 -13.65 -13.47
N PRO A 7 15.68 -14.60 -14.37
CA PRO A 7 15.44 -14.40 -15.80
C PRO A 7 13.96 -14.11 -16.07
N GLU A 8 13.65 -13.32 -17.11
CA GLU A 8 12.27 -12.89 -17.43
C GLU A 8 11.30 -14.07 -17.57
N GLN A 9 11.73 -15.14 -18.25
CA GLN A 9 10.94 -16.37 -18.45
C GLN A 9 10.50 -17.01 -17.14
N LYS A 10 11.30 -16.82 -16.07
CA LYS A 10 10.98 -17.36 -14.75
C LYS A 10 9.93 -16.51 -14.03
N TYR A 11 9.86 -15.20 -14.26
CA TYR A 11 8.74 -14.39 -13.78
C TYR A 11 7.44 -14.76 -14.47
N GLU A 12 7.45 -14.96 -15.79
CA GLU A 12 6.29 -15.37 -16.58
C GLU A 12 5.75 -16.72 -16.09
N SER A 13 6.62 -17.72 -15.94
CA SER A 13 6.24 -19.04 -15.42
C SER A 13 5.62 -18.96 -14.02
N LEU A 14 6.20 -18.15 -13.12
CA LEU A 14 5.64 -17.93 -11.79
C LEU A 14 4.29 -17.22 -11.85
N ALA A 15 4.13 -16.22 -12.72
CA ALA A 15 2.88 -15.48 -12.89
C ALA A 15 1.76 -16.39 -13.40
N ASP A 16 2.05 -17.19 -14.42
CA ASP A 16 1.12 -18.19 -14.97
C ASP A 16 0.71 -19.21 -13.91
N ALA A 17 1.67 -19.74 -13.15
CA ALA A 17 1.39 -20.67 -12.06
C ALA A 17 0.51 -20.00 -10.98
N ALA A 18 0.77 -18.74 -10.65
CA ALA A 18 -0.02 -17.99 -9.68
C ALA A 18 -1.45 -17.68 -10.16
N VAL A 19 -1.66 -17.52 -11.47
CA VAL A 19 -3.00 -17.37 -12.06
C VAL A 19 -3.73 -18.71 -12.08
N LYS A 20 -3.07 -19.78 -12.58
CA LYS A 20 -3.64 -21.13 -12.66
C LYS A 20 -4.01 -21.70 -11.29
N GLY A 21 -3.20 -21.44 -10.27
CA GLY A 21 -3.48 -21.81 -8.88
C GLY A 21 -4.61 -21.02 -8.20
N LYS A 22 -5.18 -20.00 -8.87
CA LYS A 22 -6.25 -19.13 -8.34
C LYS A 22 -7.58 -19.25 -9.09
N VAL A 23 -7.69 -20.19 -10.03
CA VAL A 23 -8.92 -20.45 -10.80
C VAL A 23 -10.05 -21.07 -9.96
N ILE A 24 -9.80 -21.43 -8.69
CA ILE A 24 -10.83 -21.98 -7.80
C ILE A 24 -11.03 -21.02 -6.62
N LEU A 25 -12.17 -20.33 -6.62
CA LEU A 25 -13.02 -19.83 -5.52
C LEU A 25 -13.88 -18.64 -6.03
N THR A 26 -14.65 -18.89 -7.08
CA THR A 26 -15.90 -18.17 -7.32
C THR A 26 -17.05 -19.08 -6.91
N GLU A 27 -17.28 -19.23 -5.61
CA GLU A 27 -18.54 -19.81 -5.15
C GLU A 27 -19.18 -18.90 -4.09
N SER A 28 -20.40 -18.50 -4.46
CA SER A 28 -21.57 -18.20 -3.62
C SER A 28 -21.45 -17.18 -2.48
N GLY A 29 -22.28 -16.13 -2.59
CA GLY A 29 -23.17 -15.71 -1.49
C GLY A 29 -22.53 -15.01 -0.29
N ALA A 30 -22.82 -13.71 -0.16
CA ALA A 30 -22.81 -12.95 1.11
C ALA A 30 -22.04 -13.58 2.30
N GLY A 31 -20.73 -13.36 2.34
CA GLY A 31 -19.88 -13.72 3.46
C GLY A 31 -18.58 -12.93 3.37
N ALA A 32 -18.24 -12.17 4.40
CA ALA A 32 -17.13 -11.22 4.40
C ALA A 32 -15.84 -11.86 3.86
N ARG A 33 -15.43 -11.47 2.64
CA ARG A 33 -14.09 -11.80 2.13
C ARG A 33 -13.10 -11.18 3.11
N LEU A 34 -12.42 -12.02 3.89
CA LEU A 34 -11.36 -11.63 4.82
C LEU A 34 -10.21 -11.02 4.01
N TRP A 35 -10.26 -9.72 3.81
CA TRP A 35 -9.15 -8.97 3.24
C TRP A 35 -8.17 -8.67 4.38
N PHE A 36 -6.87 -8.87 4.13
CA PHE A 36 -5.76 -8.66 5.09
C PHE A 36 -5.51 -7.17 5.44
N THR A 37 -6.57 -6.44 5.78
CA THR A 37 -6.54 -5.08 6.31
C THR A 37 -6.95 -5.02 7.78
N ARG A 38 -7.54 -6.09 8.32
CA ARG A 38 -7.98 -6.17 9.71
C ARG A 38 -6.99 -6.94 10.59
N ASP A 39 -6.87 -6.54 11.85
CA ASP A 39 -6.11 -7.21 12.90
C ASP A 39 -6.89 -8.40 13.51
N SER A 40 -6.29 -9.08 14.49
CA SER A 40 -6.89 -10.23 15.17
C SER A 40 -8.19 -9.92 15.92
N GLY A 41 -8.45 -8.65 16.22
CA GLY A 41 -9.69 -8.16 16.85
C GLY A 41 -10.74 -7.69 15.84
N GLY A 42 -10.48 -7.85 14.54
CA GLY A 42 -11.38 -7.44 13.46
C GLY A 42 -11.37 -5.93 13.19
N GLN A 43 -10.49 -5.15 13.80
CA GLN A 43 -10.34 -3.71 13.53
C GLN A 43 -9.33 -3.49 12.40
N LEU A 44 -9.40 -2.37 11.67
CA LEU A 44 -8.38 -2.09 10.66
C LEU A 44 -7.01 -1.87 11.29
N ASN A 45 -5.98 -2.51 10.72
CA ASN A 45 -4.61 -2.41 11.20
C ASN A 45 -4.14 -0.94 11.15
N ARG A 46 -3.76 -0.40 12.31
CA ARG A 46 -3.26 0.96 12.46
C ARG A 46 -1.98 1.23 11.68
N ASP A 47 -1.23 0.19 11.34
CA ASP A 47 -0.03 0.30 10.51
C ASP A 47 -0.32 0.81 9.09
N LEU A 48 -1.58 0.73 8.64
CA LEU A 48 -2.01 1.27 7.36
C LEU A 48 -2.11 2.80 7.34
N ALA A 49 -2.11 3.44 8.51
CA ALA A 49 -2.13 4.89 8.63
C ALA A 49 -0.72 5.47 8.48
N GLY A 50 -0.44 5.98 7.29
CA GLY A 50 0.80 6.64 6.95
C GLY A 50 1.03 7.89 7.79
N ARG A 51 2.26 8.04 8.30
CA ARG A 51 2.66 9.22 9.08
C ARG A 51 2.62 10.52 8.26
N CYS A 52 2.63 10.40 6.93
CA CYS A 52 2.45 11.50 5.98
C CYS A 52 1.01 11.67 5.45
N GLY A 53 0.03 10.88 5.93
CA GLY A 53 -1.35 10.88 5.40
C GLY A 53 -1.61 9.84 4.31
N MET A 54 -0.61 9.05 3.94
CA MET A 54 -0.75 7.93 2.99
C MET A 54 -1.61 6.82 3.60
N TYR A 55 -2.51 6.21 2.84
CA TYR A 55 -3.18 4.97 3.25
C TYR A 55 -2.46 3.76 2.64
N CYS A 56 -1.70 3.01 3.43
CA CYS A 56 -0.93 1.86 2.91
C CYS A 56 -1.81 0.72 2.41
N GLY A 57 -3.09 0.67 2.81
CA GLY A 57 -4.04 -0.27 2.22
C GLY A 57 -4.27 -0.05 0.72
N ALA A 58 -3.88 1.10 0.16
CA ALA A 58 -3.86 1.37 -1.27
C ALA A 58 -2.44 1.39 -1.88
N CYS A 59 -1.40 0.99 -1.15
CA CYS A 59 -0.03 0.93 -1.67
C CYS A 59 0.21 -0.39 -2.43
N GLU A 60 0.72 -0.29 -3.67
CA GLU A 60 1.05 -1.44 -4.53
C GLU A 60 1.95 -2.46 -3.80
N ILE A 61 3.02 -2.01 -3.14
CA ILE A 61 3.96 -2.91 -2.44
C ILE A 61 3.29 -3.63 -1.25
N TYR A 62 2.48 -2.93 -0.46
CA TYR A 62 1.75 -3.53 0.65
C TYR A 62 0.75 -4.58 0.14
N ARG A 63 -0.04 -4.25 -0.89
CA ARG A 63 -0.99 -5.19 -1.52
C ARG A 63 -0.29 -6.40 -2.10
N ALA A 64 0.80 -6.19 -2.83
CA ALA A 64 1.61 -7.25 -3.42
C ALA A 64 2.13 -8.24 -2.36
N TYR A 65 2.57 -7.74 -1.21
CA TYR A 65 3.01 -8.59 -0.11
C TYR A 65 1.85 -9.36 0.53
N LYS A 66 0.76 -8.67 0.89
CA LYS A 66 -0.36 -9.27 1.64
C LYS A 66 -1.23 -10.21 0.83
N GLU A 67 -1.42 -9.94 -0.45
CA GLU A 67 -2.26 -10.80 -1.28
C GLU A 67 -1.50 -11.96 -1.93
N ALA A 68 -0.16 -11.85 -1.99
CA ALA A 68 0.71 -12.75 -2.73
C ALA A 68 0.26 -13.01 -4.18
N GLY A 69 0.85 -14.02 -4.83
CA GLY A 69 0.50 -14.43 -6.20
C GLY A 69 0.95 -13.43 -7.27
N LYS A 70 0.14 -13.28 -8.34
CA LYS A 70 0.52 -12.55 -9.55
C LYS A 70 1.01 -11.13 -9.29
N LEU A 71 0.29 -10.35 -8.48
CA LEU A 71 0.68 -8.98 -8.15
C LEU A 71 2.08 -8.92 -7.49
N ARG A 72 2.40 -9.88 -6.62
CA ARG A 72 3.74 -9.96 -6.01
C ARG A 72 4.83 -10.22 -7.05
N ILE A 73 4.54 -11.04 -8.04
CA ILE A 73 5.46 -11.41 -9.11
C ILE A 73 5.66 -10.23 -10.07
N ASP A 74 4.58 -9.51 -10.41
CA ASP A 74 4.63 -8.32 -11.26
C ASP A 74 5.46 -7.21 -10.61
N VAL A 75 5.20 -6.91 -9.33
CA VAL A 75 6.01 -5.96 -8.55
C VAL A 75 7.46 -6.43 -8.47
N ALA A 76 7.68 -7.72 -8.23
CA ALA A 76 9.03 -8.26 -8.14
C ALA A 76 9.81 -8.10 -9.45
N ARG A 77 9.15 -8.34 -10.58
CA ARG A 77 9.69 -8.08 -11.92
C ARG A 77 9.97 -6.59 -12.14
N LYS A 78 8.99 -5.72 -11.88
CA LYS A 78 9.09 -4.25 -12.02
C LYS A 78 10.33 -3.70 -11.29
N HIS A 79 10.61 -4.23 -10.10
CA HIS A 79 11.74 -3.81 -9.26
C HIS A 79 12.97 -4.73 -9.34
N LYS A 80 13.01 -5.64 -10.33
CA LYS A 80 14.12 -6.56 -10.57
C LYS A 80 14.59 -7.28 -9.30
N CYS A 81 13.64 -7.90 -8.60
CA CYS A 81 13.85 -8.55 -7.31
C CYS A 81 13.17 -9.90 -7.19
N LEU A 82 13.58 -10.69 -6.20
CA LEU A 82 12.89 -11.93 -5.91
C LEU A 82 11.50 -11.62 -5.32
N PRO A 83 10.44 -12.39 -5.64
CA PRO A 83 9.13 -12.21 -5.02
C PRO A 83 9.15 -12.27 -3.49
N ALA A 84 10.10 -12.99 -2.90
CA ALA A 84 10.31 -13.04 -1.46
C ALA A 84 10.83 -11.72 -0.86
N GLU A 85 11.41 -10.82 -1.66
CA GLU A 85 11.90 -9.52 -1.20
C GLU A 85 10.81 -8.43 -1.18
N VAL A 86 9.67 -8.68 -1.84
CA VAL A 86 8.48 -7.83 -1.79
C VAL A 86 7.79 -8.01 -0.44
N LYS A 87 8.20 -7.21 0.55
CA LYS A 87 7.67 -7.21 1.92
C LYS A 87 7.35 -5.80 2.39
N CYS A 88 6.20 -5.61 3.01
CA CYS A 88 5.82 -4.36 3.68
C CYS A 88 4.65 -4.60 4.66
N GLU A 89 4.84 -4.32 5.95
CA GLU A 89 3.81 -4.44 6.98
C GLU A 89 3.03 -3.13 7.22
N GLY A 90 3.19 -2.13 6.35
CA GLY A 90 2.56 -0.82 6.48
C GLY A 90 3.47 0.23 7.10
N CYS A 91 3.04 1.48 7.10
CA CYS A 91 3.89 2.63 7.41
C CYS A 91 4.39 2.62 8.86
N ARG A 92 3.56 2.26 9.84
CA ARG A 92 4.00 2.29 11.25
C ARG A 92 4.92 1.12 11.60
N ALA A 93 4.82 0.00 10.89
CA ALA A 93 5.72 -1.15 10.97
C ALA A 93 6.88 -1.12 9.96
N VAL A 94 7.03 -0.04 9.19
CA VAL A 94 7.95 0.01 8.02
C VAL A 94 9.43 -0.13 8.41
N HIS A 95 9.78 0.21 9.64
CA HIS A 95 11.12 0.06 10.18
C HIS A 95 11.44 -1.39 10.61
N ILE A 96 10.41 -2.22 10.81
CA ILE A 96 10.54 -3.63 11.17
C ILE A 96 10.52 -4.48 9.89
N VAL A 97 9.45 -4.33 9.10
CA VAL A 97 9.26 -5.03 7.83
C VAL A 97 8.76 -4.05 6.78
N GLY A 98 9.67 -3.20 6.27
CA GLY A 98 9.39 -2.29 5.16
C GLY A 98 9.87 -2.81 3.81
N TRP A 99 9.43 -2.12 2.75
CA TRP A 99 10.02 -2.24 1.42
C TRP A 99 11.50 -1.82 1.47
N GLY A 100 12.40 -2.66 0.95
CA GLY A 100 13.85 -2.49 1.12
C GLY A 100 14.61 -2.10 -0.14
N ARG A 101 13.91 -1.80 -1.24
CA ARG A 101 14.47 -1.57 -2.58
C ARG A 101 14.33 -0.12 -3.03
N ASP A 102 13.81 0.75 -2.17
CA ASP A 102 13.67 2.18 -2.41
C ASP A 102 14.64 2.97 -1.53
N GLU A 103 15.27 4.00 -2.08
CA GLU A 103 16.26 4.81 -1.39
C GLU A 103 15.64 5.83 -0.42
N LYS A 104 14.38 6.21 -0.64
CA LYS A 104 13.69 7.29 0.09
C LYS A 104 12.44 6.82 0.84
N TRP A 105 11.92 5.65 0.51
CA TRP A 105 10.68 5.10 1.03
C TRP A 105 10.89 3.73 1.67
N GLY A 106 9.83 3.15 2.21
CA GLY A 106 9.92 1.86 2.91
C GLY A 106 10.83 1.94 4.14
N ARG A 107 11.80 1.02 4.24
CA ARG A 107 12.76 0.99 5.36
C ARG A 107 13.62 2.26 5.43
N ASN A 108 13.83 2.92 4.30
CA ASN A 108 14.63 4.14 4.18
C ASN A 108 13.77 5.42 4.21
N CYS A 109 12.56 5.35 4.79
CA CYS A 109 11.59 6.44 4.73
C CYS A 109 12.15 7.77 5.30
N ILE A 110 12.34 8.75 4.42
CA ILE A 110 12.84 10.09 4.80
C ILE A 110 11.87 10.85 5.71
N ILE A 111 10.57 10.58 5.61
CA ILE A 111 9.55 11.19 6.47
C ILE A 111 9.67 10.62 7.88
N LEU A 112 9.81 9.29 8.02
CA LEU A 112 9.99 8.67 9.33
C LEU A 112 11.25 9.19 10.03
N ALA A 113 12.37 9.33 9.30
CA ALA A 113 13.59 9.91 9.84
C ALA A 113 13.36 11.36 10.33
N CYS A 114 12.72 12.20 9.51
CA CYS A 114 12.39 13.58 9.86
C CYS A 114 11.53 13.69 11.13
N LEU A 115 10.50 12.84 11.24
CA LEU A 115 9.59 12.80 12.38
C LEU A 115 10.30 12.36 13.67
N LYS A 116 11.15 11.34 13.60
CA LYS A 116 11.98 10.90 14.73
C LYS A 116 12.88 12.01 15.24
N THR A 117 13.59 12.72 14.35
CA THR A 117 14.44 13.85 14.75
C THR A 117 13.67 14.98 15.42
N LYS A 118 12.39 15.16 15.08
CA LYS A 118 11.52 16.20 15.63
C LYS A 118 10.70 15.74 16.85
N GLY A 119 10.72 14.45 17.20
CA GLY A 119 9.85 13.89 18.24
C GLY A 119 8.36 13.97 17.88
N LEU A 120 8.02 13.89 16.60
CA LEU A 120 6.63 13.98 16.12
C LEU A 120 6.13 12.61 15.64
N GLU A 121 4.83 12.36 15.79
CA GLU A 121 4.23 11.10 15.34
C GLU A 121 3.82 11.14 13.87
N THR A 122 3.27 12.26 13.42
CA THR A 122 2.80 12.47 12.06
C THR A 122 3.28 13.81 11.51
N CYS A 123 3.25 13.97 10.19
CA CYS A 123 3.49 15.27 9.56
C CYS A 123 2.45 16.31 9.96
N GLY A 124 1.23 15.88 10.36
CA GLY A 124 0.16 16.74 10.84
C GLY A 124 0.50 17.48 12.13
N ASP A 125 1.36 16.89 12.95
CA ASP A 125 1.80 17.46 14.24
C ASP A 125 2.90 18.52 14.06
N CYS A 126 3.36 18.77 12.83
CA CYS A 126 4.43 19.72 12.54
C CYS A 126 3.87 21.11 12.25
N GLU A 127 4.20 22.10 13.08
CA GLU A 127 3.81 23.51 12.89
C GLU A 127 4.28 24.09 11.54
N ARG A 128 5.35 23.53 10.96
CA ARG A 128 5.92 23.93 9.66
C ARG A 128 5.38 23.13 8.47
N ILE A 129 4.27 22.40 8.63
CA ILE A 129 3.71 21.53 7.58
C ILE A 129 3.40 22.29 6.27
N SER A 130 2.91 23.52 6.36
CA SER A 130 2.52 24.34 5.20
C SER A 130 3.68 24.60 4.23
N ALA A 131 4.90 24.76 4.74
CA ALA A 131 6.14 24.98 3.98
C ALA A 131 7.02 23.73 3.87
N CYS A 132 6.51 22.55 4.23
CA CYS A 132 7.31 21.32 4.25
C CYS A 132 7.55 20.78 2.84
N GLN A 133 8.76 20.95 2.31
CA GLN A 133 9.12 20.42 0.98
C GLN A 133 9.03 18.89 0.90
N LYS A 134 9.43 18.15 1.95
CA LYS A 134 9.40 16.68 1.97
C LYS A 134 7.98 16.15 1.78
N LEU A 135 7.02 16.71 2.51
CA LEU A 135 5.61 16.36 2.35
C LEU A 135 5.05 16.92 1.03
N GLY A 136 5.46 18.13 0.64
CA GLY A 136 4.99 18.79 -0.58
C GLY A 136 5.27 17.98 -1.85
N VAL A 137 6.51 17.50 -2.01
CA VAL A 137 6.89 16.64 -3.15
C VAL A 137 6.07 15.36 -3.16
N LEU A 138 5.99 14.66 -2.02
CA LEU A 138 5.22 13.43 -1.92
C LEU A 138 3.72 13.66 -2.20
N ALA A 139 3.15 14.74 -1.66
CA ALA A 139 1.74 15.07 -1.89
C ALA A 139 1.45 15.35 -3.36
N ALA A 140 2.37 16.00 -4.08
CA ALA A 140 2.23 16.24 -5.51
C ALA A 140 2.26 14.94 -6.34
N GLU A 141 3.05 13.94 -5.93
CA GLU A 141 3.07 12.62 -6.59
C GLU A 141 1.77 11.84 -6.39
N TYR A 142 1.16 11.93 -5.21
CA TYR A 142 -0.06 11.19 -4.86
C TYR A 142 -1.37 11.90 -5.21
N GLN A 143 -1.35 13.22 -5.39
CA GLN A 143 -2.52 14.00 -5.81
C GLN A 143 -3.14 13.50 -7.13
N PRO A 144 -2.40 13.31 -8.24
CA PRO A 144 -2.99 12.81 -9.49
C PRO A 144 -3.51 11.37 -9.37
N LEU A 145 -3.06 10.62 -8.35
CA LEU A 145 -3.56 9.28 -8.02
C LEU A 145 -4.81 9.32 -7.13
N GLY A 146 -5.39 10.51 -6.91
CA GLY A 146 -6.58 10.73 -6.09
C GLY A 146 -6.32 10.73 -4.59
N MET A 147 -5.08 10.63 -4.11
CA MET A 147 -4.79 10.61 -2.68
C MET A 147 -4.22 11.95 -2.18
N ASP A 148 -5.09 12.78 -1.61
CA ASP A 148 -4.68 14.02 -0.93
C ASP A 148 -4.13 13.72 0.47
N LEU A 149 -2.80 13.68 0.57
CA LEU A 149 -2.09 13.42 1.81
C LEU A 149 -2.33 14.49 2.88
N LYS A 150 -2.47 15.77 2.50
CA LYS A 150 -2.69 16.86 3.45
C LYS A 150 -4.12 16.83 3.99
N ALA A 151 -5.11 16.54 3.14
CA ALA A 151 -6.47 16.29 3.58
C ALA A 151 -6.54 15.09 4.52
N ASN A 152 -5.87 13.99 4.19
CA ASN A 152 -5.82 12.81 5.04
C ASN A 152 -5.23 13.11 6.42
N LEU A 153 -4.13 13.89 6.51
CA LEU A 153 -3.57 14.31 7.81
C LEU A 153 -4.58 15.13 8.63
N ARG A 154 -5.32 16.05 8.01
CA ARG A 154 -6.39 16.81 8.68
C ARG A 154 -7.49 15.89 9.18
N SER A 155 -7.96 14.96 8.35
CA SER A 155 -9.01 14.00 8.72
C SER A 155 -8.55 13.05 9.84
N MET A 156 -7.30 12.57 9.82
CA MET A 156 -6.74 11.75 10.90
C MET A 156 -6.75 12.49 12.24
N HIS A 157 -6.44 13.78 12.23
CA HIS A 157 -6.46 14.62 13.43
C HIS A 157 -7.91 14.86 13.93
N GLN A 158 -8.85 15.13 13.02
CA GLN A 158 -10.24 15.44 13.36
C GLN A 158 -11.05 14.22 13.82
N LEU A 159 -10.85 13.07 13.17
CA LEU A 159 -11.67 11.87 13.36
C LEU A 159 -11.01 10.81 14.26
N GLY A 160 -9.69 10.91 14.45
CA GLY A 160 -8.88 9.82 14.97
C GLY A 160 -8.63 8.71 13.93
N LEU A 161 -7.69 7.80 14.24
CA LEU A 161 -7.19 6.82 13.27
C LEU A 161 -8.21 5.76 12.87
N GLY A 162 -9.04 5.26 13.80
CA GLY A 162 -10.00 4.19 13.53
C GLY A 162 -11.02 4.59 12.46
N PRO A 163 -11.84 5.63 12.71
CA PRO A 163 -12.81 6.10 11.73
C PRO A 163 -12.18 6.55 10.41
N TRP A 164 -10.99 7.16 10.45
CA TRP A 164 -10.27 7.52 9.22
C TRP A 164 -9.85 6.27 8.42
N LEU A 165 -9.36 5.21 9.08
CA LEU A 165 -9.02 3.96 8.42
C LEU A 165 -10.24 3.32 7.76
N ASP A 166 -11.40 3.32 8.45
CA ASP A 166 -12.63 2.77 7.90
C ASP A 166 -13.07 3.53 6.64
N GLN A 167 -12.97 4.87 6.65
CA GLN A 167 -13.25 5.70 5.47
C GLN A 167 -12.29 5.39 4.31
N GLN A 168 -10.99 5.25 4.58
CA GLN A 168 -10.02 4.94 3.52
C GLN A 168 -10.21 3.51 2.99
N ASP A 169 -10.42 2.51 3.85
CA ASP A 169 -10.66 1.13 3.41
C ASP A 169 -11.91 1.04 2.54
N ALA A 170 -12.99 1.75 2.88
CA ALA A 170 -14.19 1.82 2.04
C ALA A 170 -13.92 2.52 0.70
N ARG A 171 -13.19 3.63 0.72
CA ARG A 171 -12.84 4.41 -0.48
C ARG A 171 -12.00 3.60 -1.47
N TRP A 172 -11.02 2.85 -0.97
CA TRP A 172 -10.04 2.13 -1.79
C TRP A 172 -10.46 0.69 -2.07
N ARG A 173 -11.74 0.51 -2.45
CA ARG A 173 -12.31 -0.77 -2.86
C ARG A 173 -12.88 -0.70 -4.27
N CYS A 174 -12.72 -1.81 -4.99
CA CYS A 174 -13.32 -2.01 -6.28
C CYS A 174 -14.84 -2.00 -6.17
N GLN A 175 -15.48 -1.10 -6.92
CA GLN A 175 -16.94 -0.98 -6.93
C GLN A 175 -17.63 -2.22 -7.52
N SER A 176 -16.95 -2.99 -8.37
CA SER A 176 -17.52 -4.19 -8.99
C SER A 176 -17.39 -5.45 -8.12
N CYS A 177 -16.26 -5.64 -7.43
CA CYS A 177 -16.00 -6.90 -6.70
C CYS A 177 -15.68 -6.74 -5.21
N GLY A 178 -15.66 -5.50 -4.70
CA GLY A 178 -15.40 -5.16 -3.31
C GLY A 178 -13.96 -5.39 -2.82
N ALA A 179 -13.07 -5.85 -3.70
CA ALA A 179 -11.68 -6.10 -3.33
C ALA A 179 -10.93 -4.77 -3.10
N PRO A 180 -10.03 -4.69 -2.10
CA PRO A 180 -9.20 -3.51 -1.96
C PRO A 180 -8.30 -3.34 -3.19
N VAL A 181 -8.12 -2.10 -3.61
CA VAL A 181 -7.32 -1.74 -4.80
C VAL A 181 -6.11 -0.91 -4.39
N PHE A 182 -5.08 -0.90 -5.23
CA PHE A 182 -3.92 -0.03 -5.07
C PHE A 182 -3.98 1.14 -6.06
N VAL A 183 -3.28 2.23 -5.72
CA VAL A 183 -3.07 3.34 -6.65
C VAL A 183 -1.95 3.02 -7.63
N SER A 184 -2.18 3.30 -8.91
CA SER A 184 -1.19 3.18 -9.98
C SER A 184 -1.49 4.21 -11.06
N SER A 185 -0.46 4.85 -11.60
CA SER A 185 -0.57 5.70 -12.80
C SER A 185 -0.74 4.88 -14.08
N ASP A 186 -0.29 3.62 -14.07
CA ASP A 186 -0.06 2.84 -15.28
C ASP A 186 -1.20 1.85 -15.55
N ASP A 187 -1.99 1.49 -14.51
CA ASP A 187 -3.13 0.59 -14.65
C ASP A 187 -4.26 1.02 -13.71
N THR A 188 -5.38 1.43 -14.30
CA THR A 188 -6.59 1.83 -13.59
C THR A 188 -7.58 0.66 -13.43
N ARG A 189 -7.20 -0.57 -13.79
CA ARG A 189 -8.07 -1.74 -13.63
C ARG A 189 -7.83 -2.44 -12.29
N CYS A 190 -8.91 -2.98 -11.72
CA CYS A 190 -8.83 -3.81 -10.54
C CYS A 190 -8.03 -5.09 -10.84
N HIS A 191 -6.90 -5.29 -10.16
CA HIS A 191 -6.06 -6.48 -10.30
C HIS A 191 -6.71 -7.81 -9.87
N LYS A 192 -7.93 -7.76 -9.33
CA LYS A 192 -8.73 -8.94 -8.98
C LYS A 192 -9.77 -9.33 -10.02
N CYS A 193 -10.44 -8.36 -10.64
CA CYS A 193 -11.59 -8.63 -11.53
C CYS A 193 -11.50 -7.96 -12.90
N GLY A 194 -10.49 -7.13 -13.14
CA GLY A 194 -10.26 -6.46 -14.42
C GLY A 194 -11.14 -5.22 -14.67
N ALA A 195 -12.11 -4.92 -13.81
CA ALA A 195 -12.98 -3.75 -13.97
C ALA A 195 -12.20 -2.43 -13.80
N TYR A 196 -12.49 -1.44 -14.64
CA TYR A 196 -11.95 -0.08 -14.52
C TYR A 196 -12.37 0.55 -13.18
N GLN A 197 -11.41 1.20 -12.53
CA GLN A 197 -11.59 2.01 -11.35
C GLN A 197 -11.76 3.46 -11.83
N LEU A 198 -12.99 3.98 -11.73
CA LEU A 198 -13.30 5.40 -11.93
C LEU A 198 -13.12 6.16 -10.63
#